data_AF-A0A3B8HJ60-F1
#
_entry.id   AF-A0A3B8HJ60-F1
#
_cell.length_a   1.000
_cell.length_b   1.000
_cell.length_c   1.000
_cell.angle_alpha   90.00
_cell.angle_beta   90.00
_cell.angle_gamma   90.00
#
_symmetry.space_group_name_H-M   'P 1'
#
loop_
_entity.id
_entity.type
_entity.pdbx_description
1 polymer ?
#
loop_
_entity_poly.entity_id
_entity_poly.type
_entity_poly.pdbx_seq_one_letter_code
_entity_poly.pdbx_strand_id
1 'polypeptide(L)'
;MDLSIPAAIVGRLSDTIFTWFEAGSWQRGFSSFPWSGRVPSWVRLLLGVVVLFVVVSWDPAQAEVSPTEEVNPSQAAEYGAQVAKTVLALQQFRETQTINVRTPQGKEGTVTLTNLNPTINTWFLLQLSWSTDSRGSAYHLENPNPKGQRFKLDPTFPSGIAVVEDENQYPCDLNLASAQNFLDQARASQSVYAPVCGGRVILRNATKGHRTNLEAVTDFLRDEVWGGEKVIVFVRNNVTSDSYRETADFQTVSEVGMRGAVGLDSDAAPLPALVDPRFADRLVVPVNVGIPLETSMTKGVQLGAWYRVSGNPGIYFSMIQPNVIAPEILQSHKTLVSYLDGVEASSLCYLVAFDLDRFDLGYALGTEHPRVGWSARTSDHVKGRMLPGPDGIGGVTPLVTTGLINPADARRTVATFTGGFKRQHGAFKHGELALRNAGSHYGFVEDGVVLSKLQPGLATLFVLADGTISMKTWTEADNAQLARVR
;
A
#
# COMPACT_ATOMS: atom_id res chain seq x y z
N MET A 1 -11.87 -13.34 28.70
CA MET A 1 -12.27 -12.45 29.80
C MET A 1 -13.74 -12.09 29.58
N ASP A 2 -14.52 -12.13 30.64
CA ASP A 2 -15.99 -12.03 30.67
C ASP A 2 -16.54 -10.89 29.79
N LEU A 3 -17.48 -11.24 28.92
CA LEU A 3 -18.30 -10.32 28.13
C LEU A 3 -19.65 -10.16 28.83
N SER A 4 -19.77 -9.16 29.70
CA SER A 4 -21.08 -8.66 30.14
C SER A 4 -21.20 -7.18 29.72
N ILE A 5 -22.07 -6.94 28.74
CA ILE A 5 -22.46 -5.61 28.28
C ILE A 5 -23.54 -5.09 29.25
N PRO A 6 -23.40 -3.89 29.85
CA PRO A 6 -24.43 -3.34 30.72
C PRO A 6 -25.71 -3.05 29.94
N ALA A 7 -26.83 -3.61 30.37
CA ALA A 7 -28.17 -3.43 29.79
C ALA A 7 -28.62 -1.95 29.65
N ALA A 8 -27.94 -1.02 30.34
CA ALA A 8 -28.21 0.42 30.27
C ALA A 8 -27.86 1.07 28.92
N ILE A 9 -26.98 0.47 28.10
CA ILE A 9 -26.57 1.02 26.79
C ILE A 9 -27.56 0.62 25.68
N VAL A 10 -28.18 -0.56 25.79
CA VAL A 10 -29.15 -1.05 24.79
C VAL A 10 -30.48 -0.27 24.88
N GLY A 11 -30.90 0.13 26.08
CA GLY A 11 -32.14 0.90 26.28
C GLY A 11 -32.15 2.27 25.60
N ARG A 12 -31.08 3.06 25.76
CA ARG A 12 -31.01 4.45 25.22
C ARG A 12 -30.91 4.55 23.69
N LEU A 13 -30.39 3.51 23.03
CA LEU A 13 -30.30 3.48 21.56
C LEU A 13 -31.66 3.18 20.91
N SER A 14 -32.55 2.45 21.59
CA SER A 14 -33.86 2.11 21.03
C SER A 14 -34.84 3.30 21.00
N ASP A 15 -34.83 4.15 22.03
CA ASP A 15 -35.75 5.30 22.14
C ASP A 15 -35.40 6.44 21.16
N THR A 16 -34.12 6.55 20.78
CA THR A 16 -33.65 7.60 19.86
C THR A 16 -33.93 7.23 18.39
N ILE A 17 -34.04 5.94 18.08
CA ILE A 17 -34.30 5.45 16.72
C ILE A 17 -35.81 5.48 16.40
N PHE A 18 -36.68 5.25 17.41
CA PHE A 18 -38.13 5.26 17.21
C PHE A 18 -38.73 6.66 17.02
N THR A 19 -38.13 7.68 17.64
CA THR A 19 -38.62 9.07 17.55
C THR A 19 -38.33 9.75 16.20
N TRP A 20 -37.41 9.20 15.39
CA TRP A 20 -37.07 9.76 14.07
C TRP A 20 -37.92 9.21 12.91
N PHE A 21 -38.59 8.08 13.09
CA PHE A 21 -39.41 7.48 12.02
C PHE A 21 -40.80 8.12 11.86
N GLU A 22 -41.27 8.94 12.82
CA GLU A 22 -42.59 9.59 12.75
C GLU A 22 -42.60 11.00 12.11
N ALA A 23 -41.44 11.61 11.84
CA ALA A 23 -41.37 12.98 11.31
C ALA A 23 -41.02 13.05 9.81
N GLY A 24 -41.74 12.29 8.98
CA GLY A 24 -41.59 12.30 7.52
C GLY A 24 -42.75 13.01 6.80
N SER A 25 -42.63 14.31 6.55
CA SER A 25 -43.52 15.03 5.62
C SER A 25 -42.89 15.14 4.22
N TRP A 26 -43.31 14.26 3.32
CA TRP A 26 -43.06 14.37 1.88
C TRP A 26 -44.18 15.19 1.23
N GLN A 27 -43.85 16.34 0.64
CA GLN A 27 -44.66 16.93 -0.43
C GLN A 27 -43.82 17.30 -1.64
N ARG A 28 -44.47 17.13 -2.79
CA ARG A 28 -43.98 17.03 -4.16
C ARG A 28 -43.59 18.38 -4.76
N GLY A 29 -42.71 18.33 -5.75
CA GLY A 29 -42.45 19.45 -6.66
C GLY A 29 -41.76 18.99 -7.95
N PHE A 30 -42.48 18.26 -8.81
CA PHE A 30 -42.13 18.11 -10.21
C PHE A 30 -42.49 19.39 -10.96
N SER A 31 -41.53 19.99 -11.68
CA SER A 31 -41.83 20.80 -12.86
C SER A 31 -40.61 20.82 -13.80
N SER A 32 -40.90 21.17 -15.03
CA SER A 32 -40.33 20.63 -16.26
C SER A 32 -39.86 21.73 -17.21
N PHE A 33 -38.80 21.44 -17.98
CA PHE A 33 -38.44 22.01 -19.32
C PHE A 33 -38.00 23.50 -19.40
N PRO A 34 -37.35 23.97 -20.50
CA PRO A 34 -36.56 23.29 -21.54
C PRO A 34 -35.18 23.91 -21.87
N TRP A 35 -34.42 23.09 -22.60
CA TRP A 35 -33.24 23.38 -23.41
C TRP A 35 -33.58 24.20 -24.67
N SER A 36 -32.83 25.28 -24.97
CA SER A 36 -32.68 25.78 -26.34
C SER A 36 -31.41 26.63 -26.47
N GLY A 37 -30.54 26.27 -27.43
CA GLY A 37 -29.32 27.00 -27.71
C GLY A 37 -28.68 26.48 -29.00
N ARG A 38 -29.07 27.07 -30.12
CA ARG A 38 -28.55 26.81 -31.47
C ARG A 38 -27.09 27.26 -31.58
N VAL A 39 -26.23 26.40 -32.10
CA VAL A 39 -24.87 26.74 -32.53
C VAL A 39 -24.92 27.28 -33.97
N PRO A 40 -24.44 28.51 -34.25
CA PRO A 40 -24.45 29.04 -35.62
C PRO A 40 -23.36 28.42 -36.50
N SER A 41 -23.77 28.06 -37.71
CA SER A 41 -22.98 27.54 -38.83
C SER A 41 -22.25 28.66 -39.58
N TRP A 42 -20.99 28.96 -39.24
CA TRP A 42 -20.13 29.82 -40.08
C TRP A 42 -18.61 29.64 -39.88
N VAL A 43 -18.12 28.52 -39.32
CA VAL A 43 -16.67 28.26 -39.26
C VAL A 43 -16.35 26.90 -39.88
N ARG A 44 -16.41 26.84 -41.22
CA ARG A 44 -15.75 25.85 -42.07
C ARG A 44 -15.16 26.58 -43.27
N LEU A 45 -13.99 26.09 -43.72
CA LEU A 45 -13.09 26.58 -44.79
C LEU A 45 -12.12 27.71 -44.34
N LEU A 46 -10.82 27.71 -44.64
CA LEU A 46 -9.99 26.88 -45.53
C LEU A 46 -8.49 27.20 -45.30
N LEU A 47 -7.63 26.30 -45.80
CA LEU A 47 -6.22 26.48 -46.22
C LEU A 47 -5.19 26.63 -45.08
N GLY A 48 -4.12 25.83 -44.99
CA GLY A 48 -3.36 25.20 -46.06
C GLY A 48 -1.96 25.82 -46.11
N VAL A 49 -1.14 25.57 -45.07
CA VAL A 49 0.29 25.89 -45.07
C VAL A 49 1.03 24.70 -44.50
N VAL A 50 1.72 23.98 -45.39
CA VAL A 50 2.69 22.94 -45.03
C VAL A 50 3.95 23.67 -44.55
N VAL A 51 4.17 23.71 -43.25
CA VAL A 51 5.48 24.05 -42.66
C VAL A 51 6.17 22.74 -42.34
N LEU A 52 7.22 22.44 -43.11
CA LEU A 52 8.11 21.32 -42.89
C LEU A 52 8.96 21.62 -41.63
N PHE A 53 8.52 21.18 -40.46
CA PHE A 53 9.39 21.11 -39.29
C PHE A 53 10.22 19.84 -39.40
N VAL A 54 11.52 20.00 -39.68
CA VAL A 54 12.52 18.98 -39.41
C VAL A 54 12.63 18.86 -37.89
N VAL A 55 11.90 17.91 -37.32
CA VAL A 55 12.16 17.43 -35.97
C VAL A 55 13.43 16.60 -36.07
N VAL A 56 14.54 17.18 -35.62
CA VAL A 56 15.72 16.42 -35.23
C VAL A 56 15.26 15.54 -34.07
N SER A 57 14.96 14.29 -34.36
CA SER A 57 14.74 13.26 -33.35
C SER A 57 16.03 13.13 -32.55
N TRP A 58 16.09 13.79 -31.39
CA TRP A 58 16.88 13.29 -30.29
C TRP A 58 16.33 11.91 -29.98
N ASP A 59 17.08 10.91 -30.42
CA ASP A 59 16.90 9.52 -30.01
C ASP A 59 17.33 9.48 -28.54
N PRO A 60 16.42 9.43 -27.55
CA PRO A 60 16.86 9.08 -26.21
C PRO A 60 17.41 7.68 -26.35
N ALA A 61 18.68 7.51 -25.99
CA ALA A 61 19.34 6.22 -25.92
C ALA A 61 18.33 5.17 -25.46
N GLN A 62 18.00 4.23 -26.35
CA GLN A 62 17.25 3.05 -25.99
C GLN A 62 18.03 2.39 -24.87
N ALA A 63 17.57 2.60 -23.63
CA ALA A 63 17.93 1.72 -22.55
C ALA A 63 17.59 0.32 -23.07
N GLU A 64 18.62 -0.52 -23.21
CA GLU A 64 18.46 -1.91 -23.60
C GLU A 64 17.36 -2.50 -22.73
N VAL A 65 16.23 -2.82 -23.36
CA VAL A 65 15.16 -3.58 -22.72
C VAL A 65 15.79 -4.95 -22.49
N SER A 66 16.22 -5.22 -21.26
CA SER A 66 16.63 -6.54 -20.79
C SER A 66 15.63 -7.60 -21.27
N PRO A 67 16.06 -8.84 -21.54
CA PRO A 67 15.21 -9.87 -22.12
C PRO A 67 13.92 -9.95 -21.33
N THR A 68 12.78 -9.81 -22.01
CA THR A 68 11.46 -10.10 -21.43
C THR A 68 11.53 -11.49 -20.82
N GLU A 69 11.49 -11.58 -19.49
CA GLU A 69 11.49 -12.85 -18.78
C GLU A 69 10.36 -13.73 -19.35
N GLU A 70 10.70 -14.96 -19.75
CA GLU A 70 9.80 -15.83 -20.50
C GLU A 70 8.69 -16.34 -19.57
N VAL A 71 7.54 -15.68 -19.61
CA VAL A 71 6.36 -16.06 -18.82
C VAL A 71 5.77 -17.34 -19.40
N ASN A 72 5.55 -18.35 -18.55
CA ASN A 72 4.85 -19.55 -18.98
C ASN A 72 3.42 -19.18 -19.47
N PRO A 73 3.04 -19.50 -20.73
CA PRO A 73 1.76 -19.10 -21.28
C PRO A 73 0.55 -19.56 -20.46
N SER A 74 0.63 -20.71 -19.80
CA SER A 74 -0.47 -21.20 -18.94
C SER A 74 -0.62 -20.34 -17.69
N GLN A 75 0.49 -19.93 -17.07
CA GLN A 75 0.50 -19.07 -15.89
C GLN A 75 0.05 -17.64 -16.24
N ALA A 76 0.43 -17.12 -17.40
CA ALA A 76 -0.07 -15.84 -17.93
C ALA A 76 -1.60 -15.89 -18.16
N ALA A 77 -2.10 -16.98 -18.73
CA ALA A 77 -3.54 -17.19 -18.93
C ALA A 77 -4.29 -17.28 -17.60
N GLU A 78 -3.76 -18.02 -16.62
CA GLU A 78 -4.31 -18.08 -15.26
C GLU A 78 -4.35 -16.71 -14.60
N TYR A 79 -3.29 -15.90 -14.74
CA TYR A 79 -3.27 -14.52 -14.25
C TYR A 79 -4.39 -13.71 -14.88
N GLY A 80 -4.49 -13.70 -16.21
CA GLY A 80 -5.48 -12.92 -16.96
C GLY A 80 -6.94 -13.35 -16.77
N ALA A 81 -7.20 -14.61 -16.43
CA ALA A 81 -8.54 -15.18 -16.40
C ALA A 81 -9.49 -14.46 -15.42
N GLN A 82 -10.74 -14.20 -15.83
CA GLN A 82 -11.76 -13.60 -14.96
C GLN A 82 -12.62 -14.68 -14.31
N VAL A 83 -12.00 -15.48 -13.46
CA VAL A 83 -12.62 -16.63 -12.76
C VAL A 83 -12.22 -16.63 -11.29
N ALA A 84 -12.99 -17.33 -10.45
CA ALA A 84 -12.60 -17.59 -9.08
C ALA A 84 -11.29 -18.39 -9.06
N LYS A 85 -10.30 -17.91 -8.32
CA LYS A 85 -8.94 -18.47 -8.27
C LYS A 85 -8.32 -18.25 -6.89
N THR A 86 -7.13 -18.81 -6.69
CA THR A 86 -6.30 -18.56 -5.51
C THR A 86 -5.22 -17.51 -5.81
N VAL A 87 -4.57 -16.99 -4.78
CA VAL A 87 -3.47 -16.02 -4.95
C VAL A 87 -2.31 -16.58 -5.80
N LEU A 88 -2.12 -17.90 -5.86
CA LEU A 88 -1.07 -18.51 -6.68
C LEU A 88 -1.28 -18.26 -8.18
N ALA A 89 -2.52 -18.21 -8.63
CA ALA A 89 -2.85 -17.88 -10.01
C ALA A 89 -2.56 -16.41 -10.37
N LEU A 90 -2.31 -15.54 -9.38
CA LEU A 90 -1.79 -14.18 -9.62
C LEU A 90 -0.27 -14.13 -9.77
N GLN A 91 0.44 -15.22 -9.47
CA GLN A 91 1.90 -15.27 -9.55
C GLN A 91 2.31 -15.88 -10.90
N GLN A 92 2.28 -15.07 -11.96
CA GLN A 92 2.51 -15.53 -13.33
C GLN A 92 3.97 -15.92 -13.63
N PHE A 93 4.91 -15.52 -12.76
CA PHE A 93 6.34 -15.78 -12.92
C PHE A 93 6.82 -16.95 -12.05
N ARG A 94 5.91 -17.63 -11.36
CA ARG A 94 6.26 -18.63 -10.34
C ARG A 94 6.96 -19.85 -10.94
N GLU A 95 7.94 -20.36 -10.20
CA GLU A 95 8.59 -21.65 -10.51
C GLU A 95 8.19 -22.70 -9.49
N THR A 96 7.95 -23.92 -9.96
CA THR A 96 7.50 -25.03 -9.12
C THR A 96 8.37 -26.26 -9.30
N GLN A 97 8.78 -26.86 -8.18
CA GLN A 97 9.43 -28.17 -8.12
C GLN A 97 8.57 -29.11 -7.30
N THR A 98 8.48 -30.37 -7.70
CA THR A 98 7.74 -31.40 -6.97
C THR A 98 8.56 -32.67 -6.88
N ILE A 99 8.61 -33.27 -5.68
CA ILE A 99 9.19 -34.60 -5.45
C ILE A 99 8.20 -35.49 -4.72
N ASN A 100 8.36 -36.81 -4.90
CA ASN A 100 7.61 -37.80 -4.13
C ASN A 100 8.32 -38.03 -2.79
N VAL A 101 7.54 -38.20 -1.73
CA VAL A 101 8.01 -38.52 -0.39
C VAL A 101 7.24 -39.69 0.19
N ARG A 102 7.86 -40.40 1.12
CA ARG A 102 7.23 -41.52 1.83
C ARG A 102 7.56 -41.44 3.31
N THR A 103 6.56 -41.57 4.17
CA THR A 103 6.78 -41.62 5.63
C THR A 103 7.45 -42.93 6.02
N PRO A 104 8.08 -43.02 7.21
CA PRO A 104 8.60 -44.29 7.74
C PRO A 104 7.54 -45.40 7.84
N GLN A 105 6.26 -45.03 7.99
CA GLN A 105 5.12 -45.95 8.03
C GLN A 105 4.60 -46.33 6.63
N GLY A 106 5.29 -45.94 5.57
CA GLY A 106 4.96 -46.31 4.19
C GLY A 106 3.92 -45.42 3.51
N LYS A 107 3.49 -44.31 4.12
CA LYS A 107 2.49 -43.41 3.54
C LYS A 107 3.13 -42.56 2.44
N GLU A 108 2.58 -42.61 1.24
CA GLU A 108 3.06 -41.83 0.10
C GLU A 108 2.46 -40.42 0.05
N GLY A 109 3.26 -39.48 -0.45
CA GLY A 109 2.84 -38.10 -0.65
C GLY A 109 3.76 -37.37 -1.63
N THR A 110 3.45 -36.10 -1.84
CA THR A 110 4.22 -35.18 -2.68
C THR A 110 4.59 -33.95 -1.88
N VAL A 111 5.81 -33.48 -2.07
CA VAL A 111 6.27 -32.16 -1.61
C VAL A 111 6.42 -31.27 -2.83
N THR A 112 5.79 -30.11 -2.79
CA THR A 112 5.86 -29.10 -3.83
C THR A 112 6.43 -27.81 -3.26
N LEU A 113 7.52 -27.32 -3.84
CA LEU A 113 8.12 -26.03 -3.52
C LEU A 113 7.83 -25.08 -4.67
N THR A 114 7.15 -23.98 -4.38
CA THR A 114 6.87 -22.93 -5.36
C THR A 114 7.61 -21.66 -4.96
N ASN A 115 8.54 -21.22 -5.79
CA ASN A 115 9.08 -19.87 -5.74
C ASN A 115 8.05 -18.92 -6.37
N LEU A 116 7.53 -17.95 -5.60
CA LEU A 116 6.43 -17.11 -6.07
C LEU A 116 6.89 -16.09 -7.13
N ASN A 117 8.17 -15.74 -7.12
CA ASN A 117 8.81 -14.88 -8.11
C ASN A 117 10.33 -15.13 -8.09
N PRO A 118 10.90 -15.89 -9.05
CA PRO A 118 12.32 -16.24 -9.11
C PRO A 118 13.29 -15.06 -9.24
N THR A 119 12.83 -13.93 -9.77
CA THR A 119 13.64 -12.73 -9.96
C THR A 119 13.87 -12.01 -8.63
N ILE A 120 12.82 -11.94 -7.80
CA ILE A 120 12.92 -11.38 -6.44
C ILE A 120 13.41 -12.42 -5.43
N ASN A 121 12.93 -13.66 -5.55
CA ASN A 121 13.39 -14.83 -4.83
C ASN A 121 13.27 -14.73 -3.29
N THR A 122 12.31 -13.95 -2.80
CA THR A 122 12.07 -13.77 -1.36
C THR A 122 11.05 -14.77 -0.83
N TRP A 123 9.88 -14.92 -1.46
CA TRP A 123 8.78 -15.73 -0.92
C TRP A 123 8.57 -17.06 -1.64
N PHE A 124 8.34 -18.10 -0.83
CA PHE A 124 8.14 -19.46 -1.29
C PHE A 124 6.94 -20.09 -0.60
N LEU A 125 6.27 -21.00 -1.30
CA LEU A 125 5.26 -21.87 -0.71
C LEU A 125 5.74 -23.31 -0.75
N LEU A 126 5.86 -23.94 0.42
CA LEU A 126 6.11 -25.37 0.54
C LEU A 126 4.80 -26.09 0.86
N GLN A 127 4.35 -26.99 -0.01
CA GLN A 127 3.12 -27.74 0.13
C GLN A 127 3.41 -29.22 0.30
N LEU A 128 2.79 -29.84 1.30
CA LEU A 128 2.81 -31.27 1.54
C LEU A 128 1.42 -31.83 1.27
N SER A 129 1.32 -32.83 0.40
CA SER A 129 0.07 -33.53 0.12
C SER A 129 0.29 -35.02 0.31
N TRP A 130 -0.52 -35.64 1.15
CA TRP A 130 -0.45 -37.07 1.42
C TRP A 130 -1.61 -37.78 0.74
N SER A 131 -1.40 -38.99 0.21
CA SER A 131 -2.43 -39.73 -0.54
C SER A 131 -3.75 -39.95 0.22
N THR A 132 -3.71 -39.96 1.55
CA THR A 132 -4.88 -40.14 2.41
C THR A 132 -5.46 -38.85 2.98
N ASP A 133 -4.87 -37.69 2.70
CA ASP A 133 -5.30 -36.40 3.25
C ASP A 133 -5.57 -35.40 2.13
N SER A 134 -6.86 -35.15 1.89
CA SER A 134 -7.33 -34.19 0.88
C SER A 134 -6.99 -32.73 1.20
N ARG A 135 -6.65 -32.38 2.46
CA ARG A 135 -6.45 -30.98 2.87
C ARG A 135 -5.02 -30.49 2.74
N GLY A 136 -4.03 -31.40 2.82
CA GLY A 136 -2.62 -31.06 2.75
C GLY A 136 -2.17 -30.00 3.77
N SER A 137 -0.88 -29.70 3.77
CA SER A 137 -0.30 -28.59 4.53
C SER A 137 0.41 -27.64 3.58
N ALA A 138 0.31 -26.33 3.83
CA ALA A 138 1.02 -25.32 3.06
C ALA A 138 1.75 -24.37 4.02
N TYR A 139 3.05 -24.16 3.81
CA TYR A 139 3.93 -23.36 4.65
C TYR A 139 4.48 -22.19 3.84
N HIS A 140 4.27 -20.96 4.31
CA HIS A 140 4.81 -19.76 3.68
C HIS A 140 6.24 -19.55 4.19
N LEU A 141 7.21 -19.81 3.33
CA LEU A 141 8.63 -19.68 3.62
C LEU A 141 9.17 -18.39 3.02
N GLU A 142 10.20 -17.86 3.66
CA GLU A 142 10.89 -16.66 3.24
C GLU A 142 12.40 -16.90 3.24
N ASN A 143 13.04 -16.45 2.16
CA ASN A 143 14.47 -16.45 1.99
C ASN A 143 15.05 -15.13 2.51
N PRO A 144 15.80 -15.15 3.63
CA PRO A 144 16.38 -13.94 4.22
C PRO A 144 17.56 -13.37 3.41
N ASN A 145 18.07 -14.10 2.41
CA ASN A 145 19.15 -13.66 1.52
C ASN A 145 18.78 -13.92 0.04
N PRO A 146 17.80 -13.20 -0.52
CA PRO A 146 17.28 -13.46 -1.86
C PRO A 146 18.33 -13.32 -2.98
N LYS A 147 19.39 -12.53 -2.77
CA LYS A 147 20.46 -12.34 -3.76
C LYS A 147 21.50 -13.46 -3.75
N GLY A 148 21.90 -13.95 -2.57
CA GLY A 148 22.97 -14.95 -2.44
C GLY A 148 22.50 -16.39 -2.28
N GLN A 149 21.19 -16.63 -2.13
CA GLN A 149 20.66 -17.93 -1.73
C GLN A 149 19.48 -18.35 -2.62
N ARG A 150 19.32 -19.65 -2.87
CA ARG A 150 18.18 -20.27 -3.56
C ARG A 150 17.70 -21.50 -2.80
N PHE A 151 16.42 -21.83 -2.92
CA PHE A 151 15.85 -23.06 -2.39
C PHE A 151 15.53 -24.04 -3.51
N LYS A 152 15.82 -25.33 -3.29
CA LYS A 152 15.46 -26.41 -4.21
C LYS A 152 14.96 -27.64 -3.47
N LEU A 153 14.17 -28.45 -4.15
CA LEU A 153 13.89 -29.83 -3.75
C LEU A 153 14.91 -30.77 -4.38
N ASP A 154 15.43 -31.68 -3.57
CA ASP A 154 16.38 -32.70 -4.01
C ASP A 154 15.74 -34.08 -3.78
N PRO A 155 15.46 -34.87 -4.85
CA PRO A 155 14.88 -36.20 -4.71
C PRO A 155 15.74 -37.17 -3.89
N THR A 156 17.05 -36.92 -3.78
CA THR A 156 17.97 -37.72 -2.95
C THR A 156 17.93 -37.32 -1.47
N PHE A 157 17.35 -36.16 -1.17
CA PHE A 157 17.14 -35.64 0.18
C PHE A 157 15.66 -35.25 0.42
N PRO A 158 14.74 -36.22 0.45
CA PRO A 158 13.30 -35.97 0.53
C PRO A 158 12.81 -35.50 1.91
N SER A 159 13.68 -35.46 2.92
CA SER A 159 13.31 -35.06 4.29
C SER A 159 13.26 -33.55 4.49
N GLY A 160 13.71 -32.75 3.51
CA GLY A 160 13.83 -31.31 3.66
C GLY A 160 13.97 -30.56 2.34
N ILE A 161 14.63 -29.40 2.41
CA ILE A 161 14.97 -28.58 1.24
C ILE A 161 16.48 -28.40 1.15
N ALA A 162 16.98 -28.19 -0.05
CA ALA A 162 18.36 -27.80 -0.31
C ALA A 162 18.46 -26.28 -0.34
N VAL A 163 19.32 -25.72 0.51
CA VAL A 163 19.72 -24.33 0.47
C VAL A 163 20.97 -24.23 -0.39
N VAL A 164 20.88 -23.55 -1.53
CA VAL A 164 21.98 -23.38 -2.47
C VAL A 164 22.53 -21.97 -2.34
N GLU A 165 23.82 -21.86 -2.07
CA GLU A 165 24.58 -20.60 -1.95
C GLU A 165 25.83 -20.73 -2.81
N ASP A 166 25.88 -19.96 -3.89
CA ASP A 166 26.89 -20.09 -4.95
C ASP A 166 26.98 -21.55 -5.46
N GLU A 167 28.13 -22.20 -5.29
CA GLU A 167 28.35 -23.61 -5.65
C GLU A 167 28.08 -24.59 -4.50
N ASN A 168 27.81 -24.08 -3.29
CA ASN A 168 27.60 -24.91 -2.10
C ASN A 168 26.11 -25.24 -1.93
N GLN A 169 25.86 -26.49 -1.54
CA GLN A 169 24.52 -26.95 -1.18
C GLN A 169 24.50 -27.39 0.28
N TYR A 170 23.66 -26.72 1.07
CA TYR A 170 23.44 -27.02 2.47
C TYR A 170 22.09 -27.73 2.65
N PRO A 171 22.07 -28.98 3.14
CA PRO A 171 20.83 -29.68 3.42
C PRO A 171 20.14 -29.02 4.62
N CYS A 172 18.87 -28.65 4.45
CA CYS A 172 17.99 -28.16 5.50
C CYS A 172 16.97 -29.27 5.80
N ASP A 173 17.31 -30.15 6.74
CA ASP A 173 16.41 -31.24 7.16
C ASP A 173 15.22 -30.66 7.94
N LEU A 174 14.03 -30.79 7.36
CA LEU A 174 12.78 -30.31 7.95
C LEU A 174 11.96 -31.46 8.54
N ASN A 175 12.47 -32.69 8.45
CA ASN A 175 11.79 -33.92 8.82
C ASN A 175 10.39 -34.02 8.17
N LEU A 176 10.27 -33.63 6.89
CA LEU A 176 8.99 -33.50 6.17
C LEU A 176 8.17 -34.78 6.12
N ALA A 177 8.85 -35.94 6.17
CA ALA A 177 8.22 -37.26 6.14
C ALA A 177 7.72 -37.74 7.53
N SER A 178 7.81 -36.90 8.57
CA SER A 178 7.37 -37.20 9.93
C SER A 178 6.11 -36.42 10.32
N ALA A 179 5.30 -37.02 11.19
CA ALA A 179 4.17 -36.36 11.85
C ALA A 179 4.60 -35.23 12.80
N GLN A 180 5.88 -35.18 13.19
CA GLN A 180 6.48 -34.12 13.99
C GLN A 180 7.54 -33.36 13.18
N ASN A 181 7.18 -32.88 12.00
CA ASN A 181 8.10 -32.08 11.18
C ASN A 181 8.42 -30.73 11.86
N PHE A 182 9.57 -30.16 11.53
CA PHE A 182 10.04 -28.92 12.15
C PHE A 182 9.21 -27.69 11.74
N LEU A 183 8.50 -27.75 10.62
CA LEU A 183 7.65 -26.65 10.17
C LEU A 183 6.37 -26.54 11.00
N ASP A 184 5.77 -27.65 11.45
CA ASP A 184 4.63 -27.64 12.36
C ASP A 184 5.04 -27.15 13.75
N GLN A 185 6.24 -27.51 14.22
CA GLN A 185 6.79 -26.98 15.46
C GLN A 185 7.04 -25.46 15.36
N ALA A 186 7.67 -25.01 14.27
CA ALA A 186 7.89 -23.60 14.00
C ALA A 186 6.55 -22.84 13.85
N ARG A 187 5.54 -23.45 13.24
CA ARG A 187 4.18 -22.89 13.14
C ARG A 187 3.49 -22.76 14.50
N ALA A 188 3.68 -23.73 15.37
CA ALA A 188 3.16 -23.70 16.73
C ALA A 188 3.94 -22.73 17.65
N SER A 189 5.09 -22.23 17.21
CA SER A 189 5.83 -21.20 17.94
C SER A 189 5.06 -19.87 17.96
N GLN A 190 5.36 -19.02 18.94
CA GLN A 190 4.83 -17.65 19.00
C GLN A 190 5.63 -16.66 18.13
N SER A 191 6.63 -17.13 17.37
CA SER A 191 7.42 -16.26 16.51
C SER A 191 6.68 -16.02 15.19
N VAL A 192 6.43 -14.75 14.86
CA VAL A 192 5.84 -14.36 13.56
C VAL A 192 6.77 -14.69 12.41
N TYR A 193 8.08 -14.49 12.62
CA TYR A 193 9.15 -14.90 11.73
C TYR A 193 9.93 -16.03 12.43
N ALA A 194 9.54 -17.27 12.21
CA ALA A 194 10.12 -18.42 12.90
C ALA A 194 11.34 -18.94 12.10
N PRO A 195 12.58 -18.78 12.61
CA PRO A 195 13.75 -19.27 11.90
C PRO A 195 13.77 -20.81 11.93
N VAL A 196 14.03 -21.41 10.77
CA VAL A 196 14.33 -22.84 10.63
C VAL A 196 15.68 -23.00 9.93
N CYS A 197 16.32 -24.17 10.08
CA CYS A 197 17.62 -24.47 9.48
C CYS A 197 18.70 -23.41 9.77
N GLY A 198 18.84 -23.07 11.05
CA GLY A 198 19.82 -22.09 11.52
C GLY A 198 19.52 -20.65 11.07
N GLY A 199 18.27 -20.35 10.67
CA GLY A 199 17.86 -19.03 10.20
C GLY A 199 18.13 -18.77 8.72
N ARG A 200 18.59 -19.78 7.97
CA ARG A 200 18.70 -19.71 6.49
C ARG A 200 17.33 -19.76 5.80
N VAL A 201 16.29 -20.17 6.52
CA VAL A 201 14.91 -20.21 6.04
C VAL A 201 14.04 -19.64 7.15
N ILE A 202 13.11 -18.77 6.80
CA ILE A 202 12.15 -18.22 7.76
C ILE A 202 10.77 -18.76 7.43
N LEU A 203 10.06 -19.31 8.41
CA LEU A 203 8.64 -19.61 8.31
C LEU A 203 7.83 -18.38 8.75
N ARG A 204 6.92 -17.92 7.88
CA ARG A 204 6.00 -16.83 8.19
C ARG A 204 4.75 -17.38 8.88
N ASN A 205 4.52 -16.96 10.12
CA ASN A 205 3.36 -17.34 10.91
C ASN A 205 2.34 -16.20 10.96
N ALA A 206 1.05 -16.58 10.88
CA ALA A 206 -0.02 -15.61 10.96
C ALA A 206 -0.03 -14.96 12.35
N THR A 207 -0.23 -13.64 12.37
CA THR A 207 -0.40 -12.88 13.60
C THR A 207 -1.61 -11.96 13.47
N LYS A 208 -2.15 -11.54 14.61
CA LYS A 208 -3.21 -10.54 14.66
C LYS A 208 -2.57 -9.18 14.85
N GLY A 209 -2.91 -8.24 13.98
CA GLY A 209 -2.51 -6.84 14.14
C GLY A 209 -3.08 -6.26 15.44
N HIS A 210 -2.40 -5.25 15.97
CA HIS A 210 -2.92 -4.50 17.11
C HIS A 210 -4.15 -3.71 16.66
N ARG A 211 -5.28 -3.89 17.36
CA ARG A 211 -6.48 -3.07 17.19
C ARG A 211 -6.85 -2.46 18.51
N THR A 212 -7.20 -1.19 18.49
CA THR A 212 -7.90 -0.59 19.62
C THR A 212 -9.31 -1.18 19.74
N ASN A 213 -9.89 -1.19 20.94
CA ASN A 213 -11.27 -1.63 21.14
C ASN A 213 -12.24 -0.84 20.26
N LEU A 214 -11.95 0.45 20.03
CA LEU A 214 -12.74 1.31 19.15
C LEU A 214 -12.65 0.84 17.69
N GLU A 215 -11.46 0.49 17.20
CA GLU A 215 -11.29 -0.06 15.85
C GLU A 215 -11.97 -1.43 15.69
N ALA A 216 -11.91 -2.30 16.70
CA ALA A 216 -12.57 -3.61 16.67
C ALA A 216 -14.10 -3.47 16.63
N VAL A 217 -14.68 -2.58 17.43
CA VAL A 217 -16.12 -2.26 17.40
C VAL A 217 -16.49 -1.59 16.08
N THR A 218 -15.64 -0.70 15.57
CA THR A 218 -15.82 -0.04 14.26
C THR A 218 -15.81 -1.05 13.12
N ASP A 219 -14.87 -2.00 13.10
CA ASP A 219 -14.79 -3.04 12.07
C ASP A 219 -15.95 -4.03 12.21
N PHE A 220 -16.37 -4.40 13.42
CA PHE A 220 -17.57 -5.22 13.64
C PHE A 220 -18.84 -4.53 13.12
N LEU A 221 -19.06 -3.27 13.49
CA LEU A 221 -20.20 -2.49 12.99
C LEU A 221 -20.16 -2.34 11.47
N ARG A 222 -18.97 -2.26 10.88
CA ARG A 222 -18.78 -2.17 9.43
C ARG A 222 -19.06 -3.48 8.71
N ASP A 223 -18.58 -4.60 9.25
CA ASP A 223 -18.63 -5.92 8.62
C ASP A 223 -19.99 -6.62 8.86
N GLU A 224 -20.60 -6.41 10.02
CA GLU A 224 -21.78 -7.19 10.47
C GLU A 224 -23.08 -6.35 10.56
N VAL A 225 -23.01 -5.02 10.52
CA VAL A 225 -24.21 -4.15 10.62
C VAL A 225 -24.47 -3.41 9.30
N TRP A 226 -25.64 -3.65 8.72
CA TRP A 226 -26.07 -2.98 7.49
C TRP A 226 -26.13 -1.46 7.69
N GLY A 227 -25.23 -0.73 7.04
CA GLY A 227 -25.13 0.74 7.15
C GLY A 227 -24.13 1.26 8.18
N GLY A 228 -23.35 0.40 8.85
CA GLY A 228 -22.40 0.78 9.90
C GLY A 228 -21.33 1.82 9.50
N GLU A 229 -20.96 1.88 8.22
CA GLU A 229 -20.03 2.91 7.70
C GLU A 229 -20.59 4.34 7.87
N LYS A 230 -21.91 4.54 7.80
CA LYS A 230 -22.53 5.87 8.00
C LYS A 230 -22.39 6.36 9.45
N VAL A 231 -22.40 5.42 10.41
CA VAL A 231 -22.24 5.72 11.84
C VAL A 231 -20.82 6.18 12.16
N ILE A 232 -19.82 5.58 11.50
CA ILE A 232 -18.40 5.92 11.69
C ILE A 232 -18.07 7.27 11.08
N VAL A 233 -18.56 7.54 9.85
CA VAL A 233 -18.42 8.85 9.20
C VAL A 233 -19.09 9.94 10.04
N PHE A 234 -20.25 9.65 10.66
CA PHE A 234 -20.91 10.57 11.57
C PHE A 234 -20.06 10.88 12.82
N VAL A 235 -19.48 9.88 13.49
CA VAL A 235 -18.62 10.12 14.67
C VAL A 235 -17.35 10.89 14.30
N ARG A 236 -16.67 10.51 13.20
CA ARG A 236 -15.49 11.23 12.71
C ARG A 236 -15.81 12.71 12.47
N ASN A 237 -16.90 12.98 11.77
CA ASN A 237 -17.28 14.33 11.35
C ASN A 237 -17.90 15.20 12.46
N ASN A 238 -18.41 14.61 13.55
CA ASN A 238 -19.12 15.36 14.59
C ASN A 238 -18.45 15.35 15.97
N VAL A 239 -17.49 14.44 16.24
CA VAL A 239 -16.90 14.26 17.57
C VAL A 239 -15.39 14.49 17.60
N THR A 240 -14.68 14.22 16.49
CA THR A 240 -13.20 14.27 16.44
C THR A 240 -12.64 15.20 15.38
N SER A 241 -13.51 15.86 14.59
CA SER A 241 -13.07 16.87 13.63
C SER A 241 -12.34 17.99 14.39
N ASP A 242 -11.12 18.28 13.97
CA ASP A 242 -10.29 19.39 14.44
C ASP A 242 -9.76 19.31 15.88
N SER A 243 -10.07 18.25 16.64
CA SER A 243 -9.61 18.10 18.04
C SER A 243 -8.10 17.89 18.19
N TYR A 244 -7.42 17.51 17.11
CA TYR A 244 -5.97 17.31 17.05
C TYR A 244 -5.28 18.37 16.17
N ARG A 245 -5.97 19.46 15.86
CA ARG A 245 -5.42 20.53 15.03
C ARG A 245 -4.36 21.30 15.82
N GLU A 246 -3.15 21.35 15.27
CA GLU A 246 -2.11 22.24 15.76
C GLU A 246 -2.19 23.57 15.01
N THR A 247 -2.20 24.65 15.77
CA THR A 247 -2.06 26.03 15.29
C THR A 247 -0.83 26.61 15.95
N ALA A 248 -0.10 27.48 15.26
CA ALA A 248 1.06 28.12 15.85
C ALA A 248 0.93 29.64 15.85
N ASP A 249 1.42 30.24 16.94
CA ASP A 249 1.56 31.68 17.07
C ASP A 249 2.75 32.17 16.25
N PHE A 250 2.51 33.24 15.49
CA PHE A 250 3.54 33.89 14.70
C PHE A 250 4.34 34.87 15.53
N GLN A 251 5.67 34.87 15.36
CA GLN A 251 6.55 35.92 15.86
C GLN A 251 7.17 36.66 14.67
N THR A 252 7.17 38.00 14.72
CA THR A 252 7.79 38.82 13.68
C THR A 252 9.26 39.04 14.01
N VAL A 253 10.16 38.84 13.04
CA VAL A 253 11.63 38.99 13.23
C VAL A 253 12.03 40.37 13.78
N SER A 254 11.21 41.39 13.61
CA SER A 254 11.47 42.77 14.03
C SER A 254 11.24 43.04 15.54
N GLU A 255 10.51 42.18 16.26
CA GLU A 255 10.17 42.42 17.68
C GLU A 255 11.23 41.97 18.67
N VAL A 256 12.21 41.18 18.23
CA VAL A 256 13.32 40.72 19.07
C VAL A 256 14.52 40.66 18.15
N GLY A 257 15.70 41.14 18.54
CA GLY A 257 16.96 41.04 17.76
C GLY A 257 17.45 39.59 17.55
N MET A 258 16.57 38.69 17.12
CA MET A 258 16.68 37.25 17.03
C MET A 258 16.77 36.87 15.56
N ARG A 259 17.94 36.42 15.14
CA ARG A 259 18.05 35.60 13.94
C ARG A 259 17.47 34.23 14.27
N GLY A 260 16.28 33.94 13.75
CA GLY A 260 15.68 32.60 13.77
C GLY A 260 16.51 31.60 12.97
N ALA A 261 16.13 30.32 13.02
CA ALA A 261 16.76 29.31 12.19
C ALA A 261 16.43 29.54 10.71
N VAL A 262 17.43 29.91 9.91
CA VAL A 262 17.29 30.00 8.45
C VAL A 262 17.38 28.58 7.87
N GLY A 263 16.53 28.29 6.88
CA GLY A 263 16.55 27.01 6.17
C GLY A 263 17.89 26.71 5.50
N LEU A 264 18.05 25.46 5.07
CA LEU A 264 19.19 25.04 4.28
C LEU A 264 19.17 25.70 2.90
N ASP A 265 20.31 26.27 2.50
CA ASP A 265 20.57 26.78 1.16
C ASP A 265 21.58 25.83 0.47
N SER A 266 21.18 24.56 0.29
CA SER A 266 22.06 23.52 -0.24
C SER A 266 21.38 22.65 -1.29
N ASP A 267 22.10 22.33 -2.37
CA ASP A 267 21.66 21.46 -3.47
C ASP A 267 21.19 20.05 -3.03
N ALA A 268 21.55 19.62 -1.81
CA ALA A 268 21.18 18.31 -1.27
C ALA A 268 19.84 18.27 -0.49
N ALA A 269 19.24 19.43 -0.19
CA ALA A 269 17.96 19.52 0.51
C ALA A 269 16.83 19.76 -0.51
N PRO A 270 15.58 19.39 -0.20
CA PRO A 270 14.46 19.75 -1.06
C PRO A 270 14.34 21.27 -1.20
N LEU A 271 13.81 21.73 -2.33
CA LEU A 271 13.57 23.16 -2.54
C LEU A 271 12.58 23.70 -1.49
N PRO A 272 12.83 24.89 -0.93
CA PRO A 272 11.89 25.51 0.00
C PRO A 272 10.56 25.83 -0.72
N ALA A 273 9.47 25.77 0.04
CA ALA A 273 8.16 26.12 -0.49
C ALA A 273 8.11 27.62 -0.88
N LEU A 274 7.35 27.93 -1.93
CA LEU A 274 7.09 29.31 -2.31
C LEU A 274 6.08 29.92 -1.31
N VAL A 275 6.58 30.81 -0.47
CA VAL A 275 5.81 31.56 0.53
C VAL A 275 5.50 32.96 -0.01
N ASP A 276 4.29 33.45 0.26
CA ASP A 276 3.89 34.81 -0.05
C ASP A 276 4.87 35.81 0.62
N PRO A 277 5.46 36.76 -0.12
CA PRO A 277 6.45 37.70 0.42
C PRO A 277 5.97 38.46 1.66
N ARG A 278 4.65 38.63 1.85
CA ARG A 278 4.05 39.26 3.04
C ARG A 278 4.29 38.49 4.35
N PHE A 279 4.69 37.22 4.25
CA PHE A 279 4.96 36.34 5.40
C PHE A 279 6.42 35.88 5.45
N ALA A 280 7.29 36.40 4.60
CA ALA A 280 8.69 35.95 4.48
C ALA A 280 9.50 36.14 5.78
N ASP A 281 9.12 37.11 6.61
CA ASP A 281 9.76 37.45 7.90
C ASP A 281 9.04 36.84 9.12
N ARG A 282 8.08 35.94 8.90
CA ARG A 282 7.39 35.26 9.99
C ARG A 282 8.12 34.01 10.44
N LEU A 283 8.34 33.92 11.74
CA LEU A 283 8.86 32.73 12.40
C LEU A 283 7.76 32.05 13.21
N VAL A 284 7.82 30.73 13.23
CA VAL A 284 6.94 29.87 14.02
C VAL A 284 7.75 29.10 15.04
N VAL A 285 7.36 29.18 16.31
CA VAL A 285 7.85 28.26 17.32
C VAL A 285 6.96 27.03 17.25
N PRO A 286 7.51 25.86 16.91
CA PRO A 286 6.71 24.67 16.73
C PRO A 286 6.25 24.10 18.08
N VAL A 287 5.18 23.33 18.06
CA VAL A 287 4.69 22.58 19.22
C VAL A 287 4.71 21.09 18.90
N ASN A 288 5.11 20.24 19.86
CA ASN A 288 4.98 18.79 19.76
C ASN A 288 5.67 18.10 18.55
N VAL A 289 6.75 18.68 17.98
CA VAL A 289 7.40 18.12 16.77
C VAL A 289 7.94 16.71 16.96
N GLY A 290 8.52 16.41 18.13
CA GLY A 290 9.09 15.08 18.43
C GLY A 290 10.32 14.68 17.58
N ILE A 291 10.67 15.44 16.55
CA ILE A 291 11.81 15.22 15.66
C ILE A 291 12.93 16.21 16.03
N PRO A 292 14.11 15.73 16.45
CA PRO A 292 15.22 16.61 16.82
C PRO A 292 15.85 17.20 15.56
N LEU A 293 16.06 18.52 15.52
CA LEU A 293 16.75 19.21 14.43
C LEU A 293 18.17 19.58 14.83
N GLU A 294 19.08 19.68 13.85
CA GLU A 294 20.45 20.16 14.10
C GLU A 294 20.48 21.63 14.55
N THR A 295 19.50 22.42 14.10
CA THR A 295 19.34 23.81 14.49
C THR A 295 18.33 23.95 15.63
N SER A 296 18.61 24.85 16.57
CA SER A 296 17.68 25.13 17.68
C SER A 296 16.40 25.80 17.17
N MET A 297 15.24 25.20 17.49
CA MET A 297 13.92 25.75 17.18
C MET A 297 13.41 26.77 18.21
N THR A 298 14.19 27.03 19.28
CA THR A 298 13.79 27.89 20.41
C THR A 298 13.52 29.34 20.01
N LYS A 299 14.11 29.80 18.91
CA LYS A 299 13.95 31.16 18.37
C LYS A 299 12.97 31.22 17.20
N GLY A 300 12.23 30.14 16.96
CA GLY A 300 11.35 29.99 15.81
C GLY A 300 12.08 29.55 14.53
N VAL A 301 11.32 28.94 13.64
CA VAL A 301 11.73 28.48 12.31
C VAL A 301 10.94 29.21 11.23
N GLN A 302 11.56 29.41 10.08
CA GLN A 302 10.92 29.99 8.90
C GLN A 302 9.96 28.97 8.28
N LEU A 303 8.76 29.42 7.93
CA LEU A 303 7.78 28.57 7.25
C LEU A 303 8.22 28.27 5.80
N GLY A 304 7.96 27.05 5.35
CA GLY A 304 8.32 26.56 4.02
C GLY A 304 9.80 26.20 3.85
N ALA A 305 10.66 26.48 4.84
CA ALA A 305 12.07 26.15 4.83
C ALA A 305 12.34 24.70 5.28
N TRP A 306 13.42 24.09 4.78
CA TRP A 306 13.84 22.74 5.16
C TRP A 306 15.00 22.76 6.15
N TYR A 307 14.94 21.86 7.13
CA TYR A 307 15.91 21.71 8.21
C TYR A 307 16.40 20.27 8.30
N ARG A 308 17.69 20.06 8.64
CA ARG A 308 18.22 18.70 8.85
C ARG A 308 17.74 18.12 10.17
N VAL A 309 17.37 16.85 10.13
CA VAL A 309 17.10 16.06 11.33
C VAL A 309 18.42 15.63 11.95
N SER A 310 18.58 15.91 13.24
CA SER A 310 19.79 15.63 14.00
C SER A 310 20.10 14.13 14.01
N GLY A 311 21.36 13.77 13.71
CA GLY A 311 21.85 12.40 13.72
C GLY A 311 21.31 11.52 12.58
N ASN A 312 20.53 12.07 11.64
CA ASN A 312 19.92 11.31 10.54
C ASN A 312 20.16 11.99 9.18
N PRO A 313 21.37 11.82 8.59
CA PRO A 313 21.69 12.39 7.28
C PRO A 313 20.71 11.93 6.19
N GLY A 314 20.24 12.87 5.36
CA GLY A 314 19.25 12.60 4.31
C GLY A 314 17.80 12.65 4.76
N ILE A 315 17.53 12.96 6.04
CA ILE A 315 16.18 13.24 6.54
C ILE A 315 16.04 14.74 6.81
N TYR A 316 14.99 15.32 6.25
CA TYR A 316 14.69 16.74 6.35
C TYR A 316 13.30 16.97 6.90
N PHE A 317 13.12 18.07 7.62
CA PHE A 317 11.86 18.48 8.21
C PHE A 317 11.50 19.89 7.77
N SER A 318 10.21 20.11 7.47
CA SER A 318 9.66 21.43 7.17
C SER A 318 8.30 21.62 7.82
N MET A 319 7.90 22.89 7.88
CA MET A 319 6.66 23.35 8.46
C MET A 319 6.06 24.43 7.59
N ILE A 320 4.76 24.36 7.33
CA ILE A 320 4.06 25.40 6.57
C ILE A 320 2.61 25.53 7.02
N GLN A 321 2.06 26.75 6.98
CA GLN A 321 0.62 26.96 7.03
C GLN A 321 0.11 27.22 5.61
N PRO A 322 -0.98 26.58 5.15
CA PRO A 322 -1.44 26.75 3.77
C PRO A 322 -1.77 28.19 3.38
N ASN A 323 -2.22 29.04 4.31
CA ASN A 323 -2.50 30.47 4.08
C ASN A 323 -1.25 31.32 3.79
N VAL A 324 -0.04 30.83 4.08
CA VAL A 324 1.21 31.55 3.75
C VAL A 324 1.77 31.17 2.38
N ILE A 325 1.20 30.17 1.71
CA ILE A 325 1.64 29.74 0.39
C ILE A 325 1.41 30.87 -0.62
N ALA A 326 2.37 31.05 -1.53
CA ALA A 326 2.32 32.06 -2.57
C ALA A 326 0.98 32.01 -3.35
N PRO A 327 0.30 33.16 -3.58
CA PRO A 327 -1.03 33.19 -4.20
C PRO A 327 -1.08 32.53 -5.58
N GLU A 328 0.02 32.59 -6.32
CA GLU A 328 0.12 32.02 -7.67
C GLU A 328 -0.07 30.50 -7.63
N ILE A 329 0.40 29.82 -6.58
CA ILE A 329 0.18 28.39 -6.37
C ILE A 329 -1.30 28.12 -6.04
N LEU A 330 -1.85 28.81 -5.04
CA LEU A 330 -3.23 28.59 -4.57
C LEU A 330 -4.26 28.86 -5.68
N GLN A 331 -3.92 29.68 -6.66
CA GLN A 331 -4.79 30.03 -7.78
C GLN A 331 -4.54 29.19 -9.04
N SER A 332 -3.54 28.31 -9.07
CA SER A 332 -3.11 27.63 -10.29
C SER A 332 -3.97 26.44 -10.72
N HIS A 333 -4.65 25.75 -9.78
CA HIS A 333 -5.30 24.44 -10.04
C HIS A 333 -6.81 24.44 -9.69
N LYS A 334 -7.52 25.53 -9.99
CA LYS A 334 -8.91 25.78 -9.55
C LYS A 334 -9.94 24.74 -9.99
N THR A 335 -9.64 23.93 -11.01
CA THR A 335 -10.52 22.86 -11.50
C THR A 335 -10.17 21.48 -10.94
N LEU A 336 -9.03 21.35 -10.25
CA LEU A 336 -8.50 20.08 -9.73
C LEU A 336 -8.48 20.04 -8.20
N VAL A 337 -8.36 21.19 -7.54
CA VAL A 337 -8.24 21.30 -6.08
C VAL A 337 -9.31 22.26 -5.56
N SER A 338 -9.98 21.87 -4.47
CA SER A 338 -10.94 22.73 -3.77
C SER A 338 -10.24 23.93 -3.13
N TYR A 339 -11.00 25.00 -2.89
CA TYR A 339 -10.52 26.11 -2.07
C TYR A 339 -10.35 25.65 -0.62
N LEU A 340 -9.30 26.17 0.03
CA LEU A 340 -9.09 25.99 1.46
C LEU A 340 -10.12 26.79 2.23
N ASP A 341 -10.77 26.16 3.21
CA ASP A 341 -11.55 26.90 4.19
C ASP A 341 -10.66 27.56 5.26
N GLY A 342 -11.24 28.31 6.20
CA GLY A 342 -10.47 28.99 7.24
C GLY A 342 -9.73 28.05 8.19
N VAL A 343 -10.21 26.82 8.38
CA VAL A 343 -9.60 25.80 9.22
C VAL A 343 -8.39 25.20 8.50
N GLU A 344 -8.57 24.74 7.26
CA GLU A 344 -7.50 24.18 6.43
C GLU A 344 -6.41 25.23 6.19
N ALA A 345 -6.80 26.46 5.88
CA ALA A 345 -5.87 27.55 5.59
C ALA A 345 -4.96 27.89 6.78
N SER A 346 -5.44 27.78 8.03
CA SER A 346 -4.69 28.15 9.24
C SER A 346 -4.00 26.97 9.94
N SER A 347 -4.17 25.75 9.45
CA SER A 347 -3.62 24.55 10.07
C SER A 347 -2.12 24.45 9.83
N LEU A 348 -1.35 24.07 10.85
CA LEU A 348 0.08 23.85 10.71
C LEU A 348 0.34 22.47 10.12
N CYS A 349 0.99 22.42 8.96
CA CYS A 349 1.39 21.19 8.29
C CYS A 349 2.86 20.87 8.60
N TYR A 350 3.11 19.66 9.09
CA TYR A 350 4.45 19.11 9.26
C TYR A 350 4.80 18.24 8.05
N LEU A 351 5.98 18.46 7.48
CA LEU A 351 6.48 17.75 6.31
C LEU A 351 7.82 17.09 6.67
N VAL A 352 8.00 15.84 6.25
CA VAL A 352 9.26 15.12 6.36
C VAL A 352 9.65 14.63 4.98
N ALA A 353 10.90 14.83 4.60
CA ALA A 353 11.46 14.35 3.35
C ALA A 353 12.63 13.40 3.61
N PHE A 354 12.71 12.35 2.80
CA PHE A 354 13.77 11.36 2.81
C PHE A 354 14.48 11.39 1.47
N ASP A 355 15.80 11.43 1.51
CA ASP A 355 16.67 11.34 0.35
C ASP A 355 16.70 9.88 -0.17
N LEU A 356 16.02 9.63 -1.28
CA LEU A 356 15.89 8.30 -1.86
C LEU A 356 17.17 7.80 -2.56
N ASP A 357 18.19 8.66 -2.74
CA ASP A 357 19.53 8.19 -3.13
C ASP A 357 20.27 7.53 -1.96
N ARG A 358 19.77 7.74 -0.72
CA ARG A 358 20.34 7.17 0.51
C ARG A 358 19.45 6.10 1.14
N PHE A 359 18.14 6.25 1.01
CA PHE A 359 17.15 5.40 1.64
C PHE A 359 16.40 4.56 0.62
N ASP A 360 16.25 3.28 0.95
CA ASP A 360 15.36 2.38 0.22
C ASP A 360 13.90 2.53 0.69
N LEU A 361 12.97 2.08 -0.15
CA LEU A 361 11.55 2.02 0.17
C LEU A 361 11.08 0.57 0.13
N GLY A 362 10.37 0.15 1.18
CA GLY A 362 9.70 -1.14 1.27
C GLY A 362 8.19 -0.98 1.42
N TYR A 363 7.45 -2.01 1.00
CA TYR A 363 6.02 -2.14 1.23
C TYR A 363 5.74 -3.45 1.98
N ALA A 364 4.84 -3.41 2.95
CA ALA A 364 4.36 -4.60 3.64
C ALA A 364 2.84 -4.51 3.80
N LEU A 365 2.13 -5.56 3.43
CA LEU A 365 0.71 -5.64 3.64
C LEU A 365 0.41 -5.84 5.13
N GLY A 366 -0.57 -5.08 5.65
CA GLY A 366 -1.06 -5.27 7.01
C GLY A 366 -1.63 -6.68 7.22
N THR A 367 -1.75 -7.11 8.48
CA THR A 367 -2.24 -8.46 8.82
C THR A 367 -3.62 -8.78 8.24
N GLU A 368 -4.46 -7.76 8.06
CA GLU A 368 -5.82 -7.92 7.53
C GLU A 368 -6.19 -6.91 6.43
N HIS A 369 -5.44 -5.83 6.30
CA HIS A 369 -5.81 -4.70 5.45
C HIS A 369 -4.62 -4.18 4.62
N PRO A 370 -4.88 -3.72 3.38
CA PRO A 370 -6.11 -3.93 2.60
C PRO A 370 -6.44 -5.41 2.35
N ARG A 371 -7.74 -5.74 2.39
CA ARG A 371 -8.24 -7.03 1.90
C ARG A 371 -8.26 -7.05 0.37
N VAL A 372 -8.39 -8.23 -0.23
CA VAL A 372 -8.38 -8.43 -1.69
C VAL A 372 -9.78 -8.60 -2.31
N GLY A 373 -10.84 -8.77 -1.50
CA GLY A 373 -12.22 -8.91 -1.97
C GLY A 373 -12.81 -7.66 -2.62
N TRP A 374 -14.11 -7.61 -2.89
CA TRP A 374 -14.73 -6.41 -3.48
C TRP A 374 -14.73 -5.20 -2.52
N SER A 375 -14.63 -4.00 -3.10
CA SER A 375 -14.83 -2.74 -2.37
C SER A 375 -16.33 -2.41 -2.34
N ALA A 376 -16.80 -1.84 -1.24
CA ALA A 376 -18.17 -1.32 -1.13
C ALA A 376 -18.44 -0.15 -2.11
N ARG A 377 -17.39 0.53 -2.60
CA ARG A 377 -17.51 1.60 -3.60
C ARG A 377 -17.75 1.09 -5.01
N THR A 378 -17.43 -0.16 -5.28
CA THR A 378 -17.56 -0.75 -6.62
C THR A 378 -19.03 -0.88 -7.00
N SER A 379 -19.37 -0.40 -8.19
CA SER A 379 -20.71 -0.56 -8.76
C SER A 379 -21.01 -2.03 -9.09
N ASP A 380 -22.23 -2.48 -8.84
CA ASP A 380 -22.66 -3.84 -9.18
C ASP A 380 -22.63 -4.13 -10.68
N HIS A 381 -22.61 -3.09 -11.53
CA HIS A 381 -22.49 -3.23 -12.98
C HIS A 381 -21.12 -3.75 -13.44
N VAL A 382 -20.06 -3.51 -12.66
CA VAL A 382 -18.69 -3.96 -12.98
C VAL A 382 -18.23 -5.12 -12.09
N LYS A 383 -19.01 -5.48 -11.06
CA LYS A 383 -18.73 -6.67 -10.26
C LYS A 383 -19.06 -7.92 -11.06
N GLY A 384 -18.08 -8.79 -11.23
CA GLY A 384 -18.34 -10.15 -11.65
C GLY A 384 -19.16 -10.86 -10.58
N ARG A 385 -20.45 -11.16 -10.83
CA ARG A 385 -21.41 -11.65 -9.83
C ARG A 385 -20.95 -12.90 -9.05
N MET A 386 -20.06 -13.70 -9.64
CA MET A 386 -19.52 -14.93 -9.04
C MET A 386 -18.06 -14.82 -8.62
N LEU A 387 -17.42 -13.67 -8.81
CA LEU A 387 -16.03 -13.48 -8.44
C LEU A 387 -15.93 -13.08 -6.96
N PRO A 388 -15.03 -13.68 -6.18
CA PRO A 388 -14.86 -13.34 -4.77
C PRO A 388 -14.17 -11.97 -4.55
N GLY A 389 -13.55 -11.42 -5.60
CA GLY A 389 -12.94 -10.09 -5.63
C GLY A 389 -12.62 -9.68 -7.08
N PRO A 390 -12.13 -8.45 -7.31
CA PRO A 390 -11.85 -7.93 -8.66
C PRO A 390 -10.78 -8.72 -9.41
N ASP A 391 -9.84 -9.34 -8.69
CA ASP A 391 -8.79 -10.17 -9.27
C ASP A 391 -9.15 -11.66 -9.29
N GLY A 392 -10.39 -12.01 -8.96
CA GLY A 392 -10.85 -13.40 -8.85
C GLY A 392 -10.50 -14.09 -7.53
N ILE A 393 -9.85 -13.40 -6.58
CA ILE A 393 -9.48 -13.91 -5.26
C ILE A 393 -10.30 -13.24 -4.15
N GLY A 394 -10.66 -14.01 -3.11
CA GLY A 394 -11.32 -13.50 -1.89
C GLY A 394 -10.39 -13.36 -0.69
N GLY A 395 -9.20 -13.95 -0.77
CA GLY A 395 -8.19 -13.97 0.27
C GLY A 395 -6.82 -14.35 -0.29
N VAL A 396 -5.79 -14.20 0.53
CA VAL A 396 -4.40 -14.47 0.15
C VAL A 396 -3.88 -15.83 0.64
N THR A 397 -4.72 -16.64 1.28
CA THR A 397 -4.36 -18.00 1.71
C THR A 397 -3.85 -18.80 0.51
N PRO A 398 -2.75 -19.56 0.66
CA PRO A 398 -2.02 -19.88 1.90
C PRO A 398 -0.90 -18.91 2.29
N LEU A 399 -0.78 -17.76 1.64
CA LEU A 399 0.21 -16.75 2.01
C LEU A 399 -0.15 -16.06 3.31
N VAL A 400 0.89 -15.61 4.01
CA VAL A 400 0.83 -15.02 5.33
C VAL A 400 1.38 -13.60 5.28
N THR A 401 0.49 -12.65 5.58
CA THR A 401 0.76 -11.21 5.65
C THR A 401 0.93 -10.84 7.12
N THR A 402 2.09 -10.35 7.50
CA THR A 402 2.46 -10.15 8.91
C THR A 402 2.17 -8.74 9.39
N GLY A 403 2.08 -7.75 8.48
CA GLY A 403 2.00 -6.34 8.84
C GLY A 403 3.17 -5.84 9.70
N LEU A 404 4.28 -6.58 9.72
CA LEU A 404 5.46 -6.27 10.51
C LEU A 404 6.67 -6.15 9.60
N ILE A 405 7.58 -5.23 9.95
CA ILE A 405 8.88 -5.12 9.30
C ILE A 405 9.61 -6.45 9.45
N ASN A 406 10.20 -6.95 8.36
CA ASN A 406 11.05 -8.13 8.41
C ASN A 406 12.22 -7.87 9.39
N PRO A 407 12.54 -8.79 10.31
CA PRO A 407 13.69 -8.66 11.22
C PRO A 407 15.02 -8.31 10.54
N ALA A 408 15.24 -8.72 9.29
CA ALA A 408 16.41 -8.38 8.49
C ALA A 408 16.51 -6.89 8.15
N ASP A 409 15.37 -6.20 8.09
CA ASP A 409 15.25 -4.78 7.75
C ASP A 409 15.00 -3.90 8.98
N ALA A 410 14.54 -4.49 10.09
CA ALA A 410 14.20 -3.76 11.31
C ALA A 410 15.32 -2.85 11.83
N ARG A 411 16.60 -3.27 11.71
CA ARG A 411 17.76 -2.45 12.13
C ARG A 411 18.13 -1.33 11.17
N ARG A 412 17.62 -1.38 9.94
CA ARG A 412 17.92 -0.43 8.85
C ARG A 412 16.72 0.48 8.52
N THR A 413 15.56 0.20 9.11
CA THR A 413 14.35 0.99 8.94
C THR A 413 14.41 2.23 9.81
N VAL A 414 14.41 3.41 9.18
CA VAL A 414 14.43 4.71 9.88
C VAL A 414 13.03 5.27 10.13
N ALA A 415 12.04 4.85 9.34
CA ALA A 415 10.66 5.27 9.47
C ALA A 415 9.71 4.20 8.88
N THR A 416 8.51 4.11 9.45
CA THR A 416 7.38 3.41 8.85
C THR A 416 6.16 4.30 8.87
N PHE A 417 5.37 4.20 7.80
CA PHE A 417 4.14 4.95 7.65
C PHE A 417 3.01 3.97 7.42
N THR A 418 1.92 4.12 8.16
CA THR A 418 0.67 3.43 7.85
C THR A 418 0.06 4.09 6.62
N GLY A 419 0.43 3.56 5.46
CA GLY A 419 -0.09 4.01 4.18
C GLY A 419 -1.32 3.25 3.71
N GLY A 420 -1.72 3.52 2.47
CA GLY A 420 -2.72 2.75 1.75
C GLY A 420 -4.14 3.00 2.22
N PHE A 421 -5.01 2.03 1.95
CA PHE A 421 -6.45 2.19 2.04
C PHE A 421 -7.06 0.96 2.72
N LYS A 422 -8.13 1.14 3.49
CA LYS A 422 -9.04 0.00 3.77
C LYS A 422 -9.65 -0.47 2.45
N ARG A 423 -9.96 -1.77 2.32
CA ARG A 423 -10.47 -2.30 1.06
C ARG A 423 -11.74 -1.60 0.58
N GLN A 424 -12.60 -1.16 1.49
CA GLN A 424 -13.77 -0.32 1.18
C GLN A 424 -13.47 0.98 0.43
N HIS A 425 -12.26 1.52 0.54
CA HIS A 425 -11.81 2.72 -0.16
C HIS A 425 -10.99 2.40 -1.41
N GLY A 426 -10.65 1.12 -1.61
CA GLY A 426 -9.71 0.66 -2.61
C GLY A 426 -10.27 0.59 -4.02
N ALA A 427 -11.35 1.32 -4.34
CA ALA A 427 -11.94 1.41 -5.68
C ALA A 427 -12.57 2.78 -5.89
N PHE A 428 -12.68 3.19 -7.15
CA PHE A 428 -13.34 4.44 -7.53
C PHE A 428 -14.86 4.30 -7.36
N LYS A 429 -15.46 5.28 -6.69
CA LYS A 429 -16.92 5.33 -6.49
C LYS A 429 -17.64 5.98 -7.68
N HIS A 430 -16.97 6.93 -8.33
CA HIS A 430 -17.51 7.76 -9.41
C HIS A 430 -16.45 8.01 -10.50
N GLY A 431 -16.89 8.50 -11.67
CA GLY A 431 -16.02 8.79 -12.80
C GLY A 431 -15.71 7.57 -13.67
N GLU A 432 -14.89 7.76 -14.71
CA GLU A 432 -14.60 6.71 -15.70
C GLU A 432 -13.93 5.48 -15.09
N LEU A 433 -13.01 5.69 -14.14
CA LEU A 433 -12.29 4.60 -13.46
C LEU A 433 -13.22 3.69 -12.63
N ALA A 434 -14.37 4.21 -12.17
CA ALA A 434 -15.37 3.39 -11.47
C ALA A 434 -16.12 2.41 -12.39
N LEU A 435 -16.06 2.64 -13.71
CA LEU A 435 -16.81 1.89 -14.73
C LEU A 435 -15.93 0.92 -15.54
N ARG A 436 -14.62 0.88 -15.27
CA ARG A 436 -13.64 0.03 -15.99
C ARG A 436 -12.80 -0.76 -15.00
N ASN A 437 -12.09 -1.78 -15.49
CA ASN A 437 -11.09 -2.51 -14.71
C ASN A 437 -11.62 -2.99 -13.34
N ALA A 438 -12.84 -3.55 -13.32
CA ALA A 438 -13.52 -3.98 -12.11
C ALA A 438 -13.74 -2.85 -11.06
N GLY A 439 -13.80 -1.58 -11.47
CA GLY A 439 -13.87 -0.41 -10.59
C GLY A 439 -12.51 0.22 -10.28
N SER A 440 -11.49 -0.17 -11.05
CA SER A 440 -10.09 0.26 -10.95
C SER A 440 -9.58 0.19 -9.52
N HIS A 441 -9.60 -1.03 -8.95
CA HIS A 441 -9.13 -1.22 -7.59
C HIS A 441 -7.65 -0.88 -7.45
N TYR A 442 -7.27 -0.36 -6.29
CA TYR A 442 -5.86 -0.16 -5.96
C TYR A 442 -5.17 -1.51 -5.82
N GLY A 443 -4.19 -1.75 -6.69
CA GLY A 443 -3.31 -2.90 -6.67
C GLY A 443 -2.14 -2.71 -5.71
N PHE A 444 -1.53 -3.83 -5.32
CA PHE A 444 -0.37 -3.84 -4.44
C PHE A 444 0.42 -5.14 -4.63
N VAL A 445 1.74 -5.00 -4.56
CA VAL A 445 2.75 -6.04 -4.72
C VAL A 445 3.66 -5.95 -3.49
N GLU A 446 4.02 -7.09 -2.91
CA GLU A 446 4.96 -7.18 -1.78
C GLU A 446 5.99 -8.25 -2.12
N ASP A 447 7.27 -7.89 -2.12
CA ASP A 447 8.41 -8.78 -2.39
C ASP A 447 8.24 -9.58 -3.70
N GLY A 448 7.73 -8.93 -4.74
CA GLY A 448 7.49 -9.54 -6.04
C GLY A 448 6.24 -10.40 -6.15
N VAL A 449 5.43 -10.45 -5.10
CA VAL A 449 4.18 -11.22 -5.04
C VAL A 449 2.99 -10.30 -5.27
N VAL A 450 2.24 -10.55 -6.35
CA VAL A 450 1.06 -9.76 -6.70
C VAL A 450 -0.12 -10.18 -5.82
N LEU A 451 -0.50 -9.34 -4.86
CA LEU A 451 -1.63 -9.60 -3.96
C LEU A 451 -2.93 -8.94 -4.45
N SER A 452 -2.84 -7.84 -5.20
CA SER A 452 -3.92 -7.30 -6.02
C SER A 452 -3.32 -6.63 -7.27
N LYS A 453 -3.93 -6.83 -8.43
CA LYS A 453 -3.29 -6.41 -9.70
C LYS A 453 -3.20 -4.90 -9.81
N LEU A 454 -2.05 -4.41 -10.29
CA LEU A 454 -1.86 -3.01 -10.66
C LEU A 454 -2.76 -2.67 -11.86
N GLN A 455 -3.48 -1.55 -11.77
CA GLN A 455 -4.47 -1.16 -12.77
C GLN A 455 -3.97 0.03 -13.59
N PRO A 456 -4.13 -0.01 -14.94
CA PRO A 456 -3.80 1.13 -15.78
C PRO A 456 -4.57 2.40 -15.39
N GLY A 457 -3.91 3.55 -15.55
CA GLY A 457 -4.48 4.87 -15.25
C GLY A 457 -4.37 5.32 -13.80
N LEU A 458 -3.78 4.50 -12.92
CA LEU A 458 -3.58 4.83 -11.52
C LEU A 458 -2.15 5.30 -11.25
N ALA A 459 -1.98 6.27 -10.36
CA ALA A 459 -0.66 6.63 -9.85
C ALA A 459 -0.09 5.46 -9.06
N THR A 460 1.15 5.07 -9.35
CA THR A 460 1.81 3.92 -8.76
C THR A 460 3.24 4.30 -8.41
N LEU A 461 3.56 4.12 -7.13
CA LEU A 461 4.92 4.17 -6.58
C LEU A 461 5.40 2.73 -6.46
N PHE A 462 6.58 2.42 -7.01
CA PHE A 462 7.14 1.08 -6.99
C PHE A 462 8.66 1.12 -6.90
N VAL A 463 9.23 0.01 -6.46
CA VAL A 463 10.68 -0.20 -6.41
C VAL A 463 11.01 -1.43 -7.24
N LEU A 464 12.06 -1.34 -8.06
CA LEU A 464 12.56 -2.46 -8.85
C LEU A 464 13.62 -3.26 -8.06
N ALA A 465 13.88 -4.48 -8.52
CA ALA A 465 14.86 -5.40 -7.95
C ALA A 465 16.30 -4.82 -7.91
N ASP A 466 16.60 -3.89 -8.81
CA ASP A 466 17.88 -3.17 -8.87
C ASP A 466 17.97 -1.99 -7.90
N GLY A 467 16.88 -1.65 -7.20
CA GLY A 467 16.79 -0.52 -6.27
C GLY A 467 16.21 0.75 -6.87
N THR A 468 15.87 0.77 -8.17
CA THR A 468 15.25 1.95 -8.80
C THR A 468 13.88 2.21 -8.18
N ILE A 469 13.69 3.43 -7.64
CA ILE A 469 12.42 3.89 -7.11
C ILE A 469 11.75 4.78 -8.16
N SER A 470 10.46 4.58 -8.42
CA SER A 470 9.74 5.32 -9.47
C SER A 470 8.29 5.57 -9.11
N MET A 471 7.77 6.72 -9.54
CA MET A 471 6.36 7.07 -9.44
C MET A 471 5.83 7.56 -10.79
N LYS A 472 4.78 6.92 -11.30
CA LYS A 472 4.13 7.30 -12.56
C LYS A 472 2.68 6.86 -12.60
N THR A 473 1.95 7.27 -13.63
CA THR A 473 0.69 6.62 -14.00
C THR A 473 0.99 5.26 -14.63
N TRP A 474 0.47 4.18 -14.04
CA TRP A 474 0.65 2.82 -14.54
C TRP A 474 -0.06 2.63 -15.88
N THR A 475 0.58 1.89 -16.79
CA THR A 475 0.05 1.52 -18.10
C THR A 475 0.08 0.01 -18.28
N GLU A 476 -0.63 -0.51 -19.28
CA GLU A 476 -0.58 -1.95 -19.57
C GLU A 476 0.82 -2.44 -19.96
N ALA A 477 1.61 -1.61 -20.65
CA ALA A 477 2.98 -1.91 -21.04
C ALA A 477 3.90 -2.06 -19.81
N ASP A 478 3.60 -1.36 -18.72
CA ASP A 478 4.37 -1.47 -17.47
C ASP A 478 4.24 -2.85 -16.81
N ASN A 479 3.24 -3.66 -17.19
CA ASN A 479 3.12 -5.03 -16.70
C ASN A 479 4.34 -5.91 -17.05
N ALA A 480 5.13 -5.53 -18.07
CA ALA A 480 6.40 -6.17 -18.38
C ALA A 480 7.44 -6.04 -17.25
N GLN A 481 7.28 -5.07 -16.35
CA GLN A 481 8.17 -4.87 -15.19
C GLN A 481 7.74 -5.66 -13.96
N LEU A 482 6.55 -6.29 -13.94
CA LEU A 482 5.96 -6.87 -12.72
C LEU A 482 6.86 -7.90 -12.03
N ALA A 483 7.63 -8.69 -12.79
CA ALA A 483 8.55 -9.67 -12.21
C ALA A 483 9.66 -9.03 -11.38
N ARG A 484 10.00 -7.76 -11.68
CA ARG A 484 11.08 -7.01 -11.05
C ARG A 484 10.59 -6.07 -9.96
N VAL A 485 9.28 -5.87 -9.80
CA VAL A 485 8.73 -5.03 -8.71
C VAL A 485 8.89 -5.77 -7.39
N ARG A 486 9.29 -5.08 -6.33
CA ARG A 486 9.36 -5.62 -4.96
C ARG A 486 8.58 -4.78 -3.98
#